data_AF-A0A0A6VJV0-F1
#
_entry.id   AF-A0A0A6VJV0-F1
#
_cell.length_a   1.000
_cell.length_b   1.000
_cell.length_c   1.000
_cell.angle_alpha   90.00
_cell.angle_beta   90.00
_cell.angle_gamma   90.00
#
_symmetry.space_group_name_H-M   'P 1'
#
loop_
_entity.id
_entity.type
_entity.pdbx_description
1 polymer ?
#
loop_
_entity_poly.entity_id
_entity_poly.type
_entity_poly.pdbx_seq_one_letter_code
_entity_poly.pdbx_strand_id
1 'polypeptide(L)'
;MKIHNEKGVTLVELLAAILISTIIIGVIYSVFIMTITKTKEDMNQKSFIKDQTAILQYMDRTMENVDDVEVVSDTDDSGRFTSFNAINIKTVEGADHSFTQQETSVPIAIANNNLEIDNTMINNDGISLDGTTFVIKNGTLQCNFVMKDTKNNLTKQFFASYKLRGEGD
;
A
#
# COMPACT_ATOMS: atom_id res chain seq x y z
N MET A 1 -9.11 -67.90 45.36
CA MET A 1 -8.78 -66.95 44.27
C MET A 1 -9.72 -65.76 44.41
N LYS A 2 -9.25 -64.64 45.00
CA LYS A 2 -10.08 -63.45 45.22
C LYS A 2 -10.09 -62.62 43.94
N ILE A 3 -11.20 -62.68 43.21
CA ILE A 3 -11.46 -61.78 42.09
C ILE A 3 -11.75 -60.40 42.71
N HIS A 4 -10.78 -59.49 42.63
CA HIS A 4 -10.98 -58.08 42.99
C HIS A 4 -11.91 -57.46 41.96
N ASN A 5 -13.09 -57.03 42.40
CA ASN A 5 -13.99 -56.24 41.58
C ASN A 5 -13.32 -54.88 41.34
N GLU A 6 -13.09 -54.52 40.07
CA GLU A 6 -12.44 -53.28 39.68
C GLU A 6 -13.21 -52.09 40.24
N LYS A 7 -12.51 -51.11 40.85
CA LYS A 7 -13.12 -49.85 41.29
C LYS A 7 -13.61 -49.11 40.04
N GLY A 8 -14.88 -49.31 39.69
CA GLY A 8 -15.53 -48.59 38.59
C GLY A 8 -15.55 -47.09 38.88
N VAL A 9 -15.26 -46.29 37.85
CA VAL A 9 -15.36 -44.83 37.89
C VAL A 9 -16.78 -44.45 38.30
N THR A 10 -16.93 -43.64 39.35
CA THR A 10 -18.26 -43.17 39.75
C THR A 10 -18.78 -42.15 38.74
N LEU A 11 -20.09 -42.10 38.54
CA LEU A 11 -20.73 -41.17 37.58
C LEU A 11 -20.33 -39.70 37.85
N VAL A 12 -20.14 -39.34 39.11
CA VAL A 12 -19.74 -38.01 39.56
C VAL A 12 -18.29 -37.70 39.18
N GLU A 13 -17.37 -38.66 39.33
CA GLU A 13 -15.98 -38.51 38.89
C GLU A 13 -15.88 -38.37 37.36
N LEU A 14 -16.69 -39.11 36.61
CA LEU A 14 -16.75 -38.97 35.16
C LEU A 14 -17.26 -37.58 34.75
N LEU A 15 -18.32 -37.09 35.40
CA LEU A 15 -18.87 -35.76 35.13
C LEU A 15 -17.87 -34.65 35.46
N ALA A 16 -17.17 -34.77 36.60
CA ALA A 16 -16.12 -33.83 36.99
C ALA A 16 -14.94 -33.84 36.00
N ALA A 17 -14.51 -35.02 35.55
CA ALA A 17 -13.45 -35.15 34.55
C ALA A 17 -13.84 -34.52 33.20
N ILE A 18 -15.09 -34.72 32.76
CA ILE A 18 -15.62 -34.10 31.54
C ILE A 18 -15.65 -32.58 31.68
N LEU A 19 -16.15 -32.06 32.81
CA LEU A 19 -16.25 -30.62 33.05
C LEU A 19 -14.89 -29.93 33.10
N ILE A 20 -13.90 -30.55 33.73
CA ILE A 20 -12.51 -30.03 33.72
C ILE A 20 -11.94 -30.08 32.30
N SER A 21 -12.19 -31.16 31.57
CA SER A 21 -11.70 -31.32 30.18
C SER A 21 -12.29 -30.28 29.23
N THR A 22 -13.59 -29.96 29.34
CA THR A 22 -14.23 -28.94 28.49
C THR A 22 -13.70 -27.55 28.79
N ILE A 23 -13.42 -27.22 30.06
CA ILE A 23 -12.78 -25.95 30.43
C ILE A 23 -11.39 -25.85 29.80
N ILE A 24 -10.58 -26.90 29.92
CA ILE A 24 -9.21 -26.92 29.35
C ILE A 24 -9.25 -26.76 27.83
N ILE A 25 -10.10 -27.53 27.14
CA ILE A 25 -10.27 -27.44 25.68
C ILE A 25 -10.76 -26.04 25.27
N GLY A 26 -11.69 -25.46 26.03
CA GLY A 26 -12.21 -24.12 25.77
C GLY A 26 -11.12 -23.04 25.83
N VAL A 27 -10.24 -23.10 26.83
CA VAL A 27 -9.11 -22.18 26.96
C VAL A 27 -8.12 -22.35 25.79
N ILE A 28 -7.78 -23.58 25.44
CA ILE A 28 -6.89 -23.86 24.30
C ILE A 28 -7.47 -23.32 23.00
N TYR A 29 -8.77 -23.56 22.76
CA TYR A 29 -9.45 -23.07 21.57
C TYR A 29 -9.46 -21.54 21.50
N SER A 30 -9.71 -20.86 22.63
CA SER A 30 -9.68 -19.40 22.71
C SER A 30 -8.30 -18.83 22.35
N VAL A 31 -7.23 -19.40 22.91
CA VAL A 31 -5.84 -18.98 22.60
C VAL A 31 -5.51 -19.23 21.12
N PHE A 32 -5.96 -20.36 20.56
CA PHE A 32 -5.75 -20.69 19.16
C PHE A 32 -6.43 -19.68 18.22
N ILE A 33 -7.70 -19.37 18.45
CA ILE A 33 -8.44 -18.37 17.66
C ILE A 33 -7.80 -16.99 17.79
N MET A 34 -7.42 -16.57 19.01
CA MET A 34 -6.73 -15.30 19.21
C MET A 34 -5.42 -15.22 18.41
N THR A 35 -4.64 -16.30 18.39
CA THR A 35 -3.37 -16.36 17.65
C THR A 35 -3.60 -16.25 16.15
N ILE A 36 -4.60 -16.93 15.60
CA ILE A 36 -4.96 -16.84 14.18
C ILE A 36 -5.39 -15.42 13.82
N THR A 37 -6.25 -14.80 14.63
CA THR A 37 -6.72 -13.43 14.38
C THR A 37 -5.57 -12.44 14.37
N LYS A 38 -4.70 -12.48 15.39
CA LYS A 38 -3.50 -11.62 15.42
C LYS A 38 -2.57 -11.83 14.23
N THR A 39 -2.37 -13.09 13.83
CA THR A 39 -1.54 -13.41 12.66
C THR A 39 -2.13 -12.81 11.38
N LYS A 40 -3.46 -12.86 11.21
CA LYS A 40 -4.13 -12.23 10.06
C LYS A 40 -3.98 -10.72 10.07
N GLU A 41 -4.17 -10.07 11.21
CA GLU A 41 -3.98 -8.63 11.37
C GLU A 41 -2.54 -8.21 11.01
N ASP A 42 -1.53 -8.92 11.52
CA ASP A 42 -0.12 -8.69 11.21
C ASP A 42 0.18 -8.87 9.71
N MET A 43 -0.39 -9.91 9.09
CA MET A 43 -0.23 -10.15 7.65
C MET A 43 -0.85 -9.04 6.81
N ASN A 44 -2.05 -8.59 7.19
CA ASN A 44 -2.74 -7.49 6.51
C ASN A 44 -1.93 -6.20 6.61
N GLN A 45 -1.41 -5.88 7.80
CA GLN A 45 -0.56 -4.71 8.00
C GLN A 45 0.73 -4.78 7.18
N LYS A 46 1.38 -5.95 7.13
CA LYS A 46 2.59 -6.15 6.31
C LYS A 46 2.30 -6.00 4.82
N SER A 47 1.19 -6.56 4.33
CA SER A 47 0.76 -6.39 2.94
C SER A 47 0.52 -4.92 2.63
N PHE A 48 -0.15 -4.20 3.52
CA PHE A 48 -0.41 -2.77 3.38
C PHE A 48 0.90 -1.95 3.28
N ILE A 49 1.91 -2.25 4.10
CA ILE A 49 3.22 -1.57 4.01
C ILE A 49 3.96 -1.93 2.72
N LYS A 50 3.84 -3.18 2.25
CA LYS A 50 4.42 -3.60 0.97
C LYS A 50 3.83 -2.80 -0.19
N ASP A 51 2.52 -2.57 -0.17
CA ASP A 51 1.84 -1.81 -1.24
C ASP A 51 2.23 -0.34 -1.23
N GLN A 52 2.36 0.27 -0.05
CA GLN A 52 2.97 1.60 0.09
C GLN A 52 4.38 1.64 -0.53
N THR A 53 5.18 0.62 -0.27
CA THR A 53 6.57 0.55 -0.76
C THR A 53 6.60 0.40 -2.28
N ALA A 54 5.71 -0.40 -2.86
CA ALA A 54 5.58 -0.53 -4.31
C ALA A 54 5.19 0.81 -4.95
N ILE A 55 4.18 1.50 -4.42
CA ILE A 55 3.75 2.83 -4.91
C ILE A 55 4.94 3.80 -4.95
N LEU A 56 5.71 3.89 -3.86
CA LEU A 56 6.88 4.75 -3.79
C LEU A 56 7.96 4.34 -4.79
N GLN A 57 8.28 3.05 -4.91
CA GLN A 57 9.28 2.56 -5.87
C GLN A 57 8.91 2.85 -7.32
N TYR A 58 7.63 2.69 -7.69
CA TYR A 58 7.17 3.02 -9.04
C TYR A 58 7.23 4.52 -9.29
N MET A 59 6.80 5.35 -8.33
CA MET A 59 6.90 6.80 -8.43
C MET A 59 8.36 7.27 -8.53
N ASP A 60 9.25 6.75 -7.66
CA ASP A 60 10.67 7.09 -7.67
C ASP A 60 11.32 6.75 -9.01
N ARG A 61 11.00 5.58 -9.57
CA ARG A 61 11.50 5.16 -10.88
C ARG A 61 10.97 6.04 -12.01
N THR A 62 9.69 6.39 -11.99
CA THR A 62 9.09 7.25 -13.01
C THR A 62 9.66 8.67 -12.93
N MET A 63 9.95 9.16 -11.73
CA MET A 63 10.42 10.53 -11.49
C MET A 63 11.95 10.71 -11.57
N GLU A 64 12.75 9.64 -11.67
CA GLU A 64 14.23 9.69 -11.62
C GLU A 64 14.87 10.66 -12.63
N ASN A 65 14.26 10.79 -13.82
CA ASN A 65 14.77 11.63 -14.91
C ASN A 65 13.72 12.60 -15.43
N VAL A 66 12.78 13.00 -14.56
CA VAL A 66 11.75 13.97 -14.93
C VAL A 66 12.34 15.37 -14.78
N ASP A 67 12.32 16.11 -15.88
CA ASP A 67 12.81 17.47 -15.94
C ASP A 67 11.68 18.46 -15.63
N ASP A 68 10.46 18.16 -16.08
CA ASP A 68 9.29 19.02 -15.92
C ASP A 68 7.99 18.22 -15.70
N VAL A 69 6.95 18.91 -15.22
CA VAL A 69 5.62 18.35 -14.98
C VAL A 69 4.57 19.24 -15.63
N GLU A 70 3.84 18.68 -16.59
CA GLU A 70 2.67 19.33 -17.19
C GLU A 70 1.40 18.86 -16.49
N VAL A 71 0.67 19.78 -15.85
CA VAL A 71 -0.57 19.46 -15.15
C VAL A 71 -1.71 19.28 -16.15
N VAL A 72 -2.42 18.15 -16.07
CA VAL A 72 -3.47 17.76 -17.03
C VAL A 72 -4.87 17.89 -16.43
N SER A 73 -5.03 17.67 -15.12
CA SER A 73 -6.30 17.84 -14.43
C SER A 73 -6.54 19.29 -14.01
N ASP A 74 -7.80 19.63 -13.73
CA ASP A 74 -8.13 20.87 -13.05
C ASP A 74 -7.37 20.99 -11.73
N THR A 75 -6.95 22.22 -11.44
CA THR A 75 -6.24 22.57 -10.21
C THR A 75 -7.23 23.23 -9.25
N ASP A 76 -7.23 22.82 -7.99
CA ASP A 76 -8.08 23.42 -6.97
C ASP A 76 -7.57 24.80 -6.51
N ASP A 77 -8.36 25.51 -5.70
CA ASP A 77 -8.00 26.83 -5.15
C ASP A 77 -6.70 26.82 -4.33
N SER A 78 -6.22 25.64 -3.92
CA SER A 78 -4.98 25.44 -3.15
C SER A 78 -3.78 25.05 -4.03
N GLY A 79 -3.95 25.01 -5.36
CA GLY A 79 -2.89 24.62 -6.29
C GLY A 79 -2.70 23.11 -6.40
N ARG A 80 -3.64 22.30 -5.91
CA ARG A 80 -3.57 20.83 -5.93
C ARG A 80 -4.22 20.27 -7.19
N PHE A 81 -3.64 19.20 -7.70
CA PHE A 81 -4.13 18.47 -8.87
C PHE A 81 -4.00 16.97 -8.65
N THR A 82 -4.61 16.18 -9.52
CA THR A 82 -4.64 14.70 -9.41
C THR A 82 -4.08 13.99 -10.64
N SER A 83 -3.84 14.71 -11.74
CA SER A 83 -3.26 14.14 -12.95
C SER A 83 -2.26 15.08 -13.60
N PHE A 84 -1.14 14.52 -14.06
CA PHE A 84 -0.06 15.24 -14.74
C PHE A 84 0.73 14.33 -15.66
N ASN A 85 1.48 14.95 -16.57
CA ASN A 85 2.45 14.30 -17.42
C ASN A 85 3.85 14.55 -16.85
N ALA A 86 4.61 13.49 -16.62
CA ALA A 86 5.99 13.57 -16.21
C ALA A 86 6.87 13.64 -17.46
N ILE A 87 7.54 14.77 -17.68
CA ILE A 87 8.26 15.08 -18.91
C ILE A 87 9.76 14.90 -18.69
N ASN A 88 10.39 14.11 -19.56
CA ASN A 88 11.83 13.89 -19.61
C ASN A 88 12.36 14.40 -20.94
N ILE A 89 13.31 15.33 -20.89
CA ILE A 89 13.91 16.01 -22.03
C ILE A 89 15.36 15.56 -22.15
N LYS A 90 15.65 14.75 -23.17
CA LYS A 90 17.02 14.29 -23.47
C LYS A 90 17.61 15.07 -24.62
N THR A 91 18.85 15.50 -24.47
CA THR A 91 19.63 16.02 -25.60
C THR A 91 20.26 14.85 -26.33
N VAL A 92 19.98 14.72 -27.62
CA VAL A 92 20.48 13.65 -28.50
C VAL A 92 21.36 14.27 -29.59
N GLU A 93 22.53 13.68 -29.82
CA GLU A 93 23.41 14.06 -30.91
C GLU A 93 22.98 13.35 -32.20
N GLY A 94 22.68 14.13 -33.24
CA GLY A 94 22.37 13.66 -34.58
C GLY A 94 23.62 13.21 -35.33
N ALA A 95 23.41 12.49 -36.43
CA ALA A 95 24.51 11.98 -37.27
C ALA A 95 25.38 13.09 -37.91
N ASP A 96 24.90 14.33 -37.88
CA ASP A 96 25.57 15.54 -38.37
C ASP A 96 26.24 16.36 -37.25
N HIS A 97 26.37 15.80 -36.04
CA HIS A 97 26.83 16.50 -34.83
C HIS A 97 25.92 17.66 -34.40
N SER A 98 24.67 17.72 -34.87
CA SER A 98 23.67 18.62 -34.33
C SER A 98 23.08 18.07 -33.04
N PHE A 99 22.72 18.95 -32.10
CA PHE A 99 22.03 18.56 -30.88
C PHE A 99 20.53 18.84 -31.03
N THR A 100 19.71 17.82 -30.81
CA THR A 100 18.25 17.95 -30.79
C THR A 100 17.71 17.51 -29.43
N GLN A 101 16.59 18.11 -29.00
CA GLN A 101 15.90 17.71 -27.80
C GLN A 101 14.84 16.68 -28.16
N GLN A 102 14.86 15.54 -27.46
CA GLN A 102 13.83 14.52 -27.52
C GLN A 102 13.04 14.54 -26.22
N GLU A 103 11.74 14.75 -26.33
CA GLU A 103 10.82 14.73 -25.21
C GLU A 103 10.14 13.36 -25.11
N THR A 104 10.06 12.83 -23.89
CA THR A 104 9.23 11.68 -23.56
C THR A 104 8.34 12.05 -22.39
N SER A 105 7.06 11.70 -22.49
CA SER A 105 6.05 12.01 -21.48
C SER A 105 5.44 10.73 -20.94
N VAL A 106 5.29 10.64 -19.63
CA VAL A 106 4.63 9.53 -18.92
C VAL A 106 3.43 10.08 -18.16
N PRO A 107 2.20 9.68 -18.49
CA PRO A 107 1.02 10.16 -17.77
C PRO A 107 0.93 9.52 -16.39
N ILE A 108 0.65 10.32 -15.38
CA ILE A 108 0.42 9.92 -13.99
C ILE A 108 -0.92 10.49 -13.54
N ALA A 109 -1.82 9.64 -13.04
CA ALA A 109 -3.15 10.07 -12.64
C ALA A 109 -3.66 9.31 -11.43
N ILE A 110 -4.50 9.99 -10.63
CA ILE A 110 -5.43 9.33 -9.73
C ILE A 110 -6.75 9.13 -10.47
N ALA A 111 -7.02 7.90 -10.91
CA ALA A 111 -8.21 7.54 -11.66
C ALA A 111 -8.92 6.37 -10.98
N ASN A 112 -10.25 6.46 -10.82
CA ASN A 112 -11.06 5.43 -10.16
C ASN A 112 -10.52 5.02 -8.78
N ASN A 113 -9.97 5.97 -8.02
CA ASN A 113 -9.31 5.77 -6.72
C ASN A 113 -8.01 4.96 -6.79
N ASN A 114 -7.37 4.85 -7.94
CA ASN A 114 -6.09 4.16 -8.12
C ASN A 114 -5.03 5.13 -8.62
N LEU A 115 -3.76 4.83 -8.34
CA LEU A 115 -2.64 5.47 -9.01
C LEU A 115 -2.37 4.71 -10.30
N GLU A 116 -2.49 5.43 -11.40
CA GLU A 116 -2.14 4.96 -12.73
C GLU A 116 -0.88 5.68 -13.19
N ILE A 117 0.10 4.91 -13.67
CA ILE A 117 1.29 5.41 -14.34
C ILE A 117 1.33 4.73 -15.71
N ASP A 118 1.40 5.52 -16.78
CA ASP A 118 1.33 5.01 -18.15
C ASP A 118 0.11 4.11 -18.38
N ASN A 119 -1.06 4.55 -17.88
CA ASN A 119 -2.33 3.81 -17.90
C ASN A 119 -2.29 2.43 -17.21
N THR A 120 -1.26 2.16 -16.40
CA THR A 120 -1.13 0.93 -15.63
C THR A 120 -1.40 1.21 -14.16
N MET A 121 -2.33 0.47 -13.57
CA MET A 121 -2.63 0.53 -12.14
C MET A 121 -1.45 0.03 -11.32
N ILE A 122 -0.99 0.84 -10.37
CA ILE A 122 0.19 0.55 -9.54
C ILE A 122 -0.17 -0.06 -8.18
N ASN A 123 -1.29 0.35 -7.59
CA ASN A 123 -1.78 -0.23 -6.33
C ASN A 123 -2.55 -1.54 -6.56
N ASN A 124 -2.72 -2.35 -5.52
CA ASN A 124 -3.45 -3.62 -5.59
C ASN A 124 -4.98 -3.47 -5.50
N ASP A 125 -5.71 -4.49 -5.98
CA ASP A 125 -7.16 -4.68 -5.84
C ASP A 125 -7.58 -4.84 -4.36
N GLY A 126 -7.82 -3.71 -3.70
CA GLY A 126 -8.11 -3.64 -2.26
C GLY A 126 -7.48 -2.43 -1.59
N ILE A 127 -6.55 -1.77 -2.27
CA ILE A 127 -6.01 -0.48 -1.88
C ILE A 127 -6.69 0.60 -2.71
N SER A 128 -7.11 1.67 -2.06
CA SER A 128 -7.61 2.90 -2.66
C SER A 128 -6.66 4.04 -2.33
N LEU A 129 -6.39 4.89 -3.32
CA LEU A 129 -5.61 6.11 -3.22
C LEU A 129 -6.49 7.38 -3.28
N ASP A 130 -7.79 7.22 -3.01
CA ASP A 130 -8.73 8.32 -2.94
C ASP A 130 -8.30 9.39 -1.91
N GLY A 131 -8.24 10.64 -2.39
CA GLY A 131 -7.72 11.80 -1.65
C GLY A 131 -6.23 12.08 -1.88
N THR A 132 -5.54 11.26 -2.67
CA THR A 132 -4.16 11.56 -3.11
C THR A 132 -4.15 12.82 -3.98
N THR A 133 -3.21 13.70 -3.72
CA THR A 133 -3.07 14.99 -4.41
C THR A 133 -1.61 15.32 -4.67
N PHE A 134 -1.38 16.11 -5.71
CA PHE A 134 -0.06 16.59 -6.13
C PHE A 134 -0.05 18.11 -6.13
N VAL A 135 1.11 18.70 -5.85
CA VAL A 135 1.35 20.15 -5.81
C VAL A 135 2.74 20.43 -6.33
N ILE A 136 2.91 21.48 -7.13
CA ILE A 136 4.23 22.00 -7.49
C ILE A 136 4.52 23.23 -6.65
N LYS A 137 5.63 23.22 -5.91
CA LYS A 137 6.11 24.35 -5.12
C LYS A 137 7.62 24.46 -5.23
N ASN A 138 8.12 25.63 -5.64
CA ASN A 138 9.55 25.95 -5.73
C ASN A 138 10.34 24.86 -6.50
N GLY A 139 9.94 24.58 -7.74
CA GLY A 139 10.57 23.55 -8.57
C GLY A 139 10.50 22.13 -8.03
N THR A 140 9.63 21.84 -7.06
CA THR A 140 9.48 20.51 -6.46
C THR A 140 8.04 20.03 -6.59
N LEU A 141 7.87 18.83 -7.16
CA LEU A 141 6.61 18.10 -7.11
C LEU A 141 6.46 17.46 -5.72
N GLN A 142 5.46 17.88 -4.97
CA GLN A 142 5.06 17.31 -3.70
C GLN A 142 3.87 16.38 -3.91
N CYS A 143 4.05 15.11 -3.55
CA CYS A 143 3.02 14.09 -3.63
C CYS A 143 2.49 13.79 -2.23
N ASN A 144 1.19 14.00 -2.01
CA ASN A 144 0.49 13.64 -0.79
C ASN A 144 -0.39 12.43 -1.05
N PHE A 145 0.09 11.24 -0.69
CA PHE A 145 -0.62 9.98 -0.89
C PHE A 145 -1.55 9.69 0.29
N VAL A 146 -2.80 9.34 -0.02
CA VAL A 146 -3.82 8.90 0.95
C VAL A 146 -4.20 7.47 0.62
N MET A 147 -3.61 6.52 1.33
CA MET A 147 -3.79 5.09 1.06
C MET A 147 -4.77 4.47 2.05
N LYS A 148 -5.80 3.79 1.54
CA LYS A 148 -6.90 3.17 2.30
C LYS A 148 -7.02 1.69 1.92
N ASP A 149 -7.03 0.80 2.90
CA ASP A 149 -7.37 -0.62 2.71
C ASP A 149 -8.88 -0.78 2.81
N THR A 150 -9.53 -1.16 1.71
CA THR A 150 -10.99 -1.27 1.62
C THR A 150 -11.55 -2.47 2.36
N LYS A 151 -10.71 -3.44 2.74
CA LYS A 151 -11.11 -4.69 3.41
C LYS A 151 -10.82 -4.66 4.91
N ASN A 152 -9.73 -3.99 5.31
CA ASN A 152 -9.24 -4.04 6.69
C ASN A 152 -9.34 -2.71 7.45
N ASN A 153 -9.97 -1.68 6.88
CA ASN A 153 -10.14 -0.34 7.47
C ASN A 153 -8.82 0.32 7.90
N LEU A 154 -7.72 -0.01 7.24
CA LEU A 154 -6.44 0.66 7.45
C LEU A 154 -6.40 1.92 6.60
N THR A 155 -5.90 3.02 7.15
CA THR A 155 -5.66 4.25 6.39
C THR A 155 -4.33 4.84 6.79
N LYS A 156 -3.55 5.28 5.81
CA LYS A 156 -2.25 5.91 6.03
C LYS A 156 -2.01 7.00 5.01
N GLN A 157 -1.48 8.11 5.49
CA GLN A 157 -0.97 9.18 4.64
C GLN A 157 0.56 9.11 4.62
N PHE A 158 1.14 9.36 3.46
CA PHE A 158 2.58 9.46 3.30
C PHE A 158 2.93 10.45 2.19
N PHE A 159 4.14 10.99 2.27
CA PHE A 159 4.56 12.09 1.40
C PHE A 159 5.82 11.69 0.62
N ALA A 160 5.88 12.12 -0.63
CA ALA A 160 7.08 12.07 -1.45
C ALA A 160 7.34 13.45 -2.07
N SER A 161 8.59 13.72 -2.43
CA SER A 161 8.96 14.99 -3.05
C SER A 161 10.03 14.76 -4.10
N TYR A 162 9.81 15.30 -5.29
CA TYR A 162 10.68 15.13 -6.46
C TYR A 162 11.11 16.51 -6.95
N LYS A 163 12.41 16.77 -6.93
CA LYS A 163 12.97 18.02 -7.48
C LYS A 163 12.91 17.94 -9.01
N LEU A 164 12.25 18.90 -9.62
CA LEU A 164 12.20 19.07 -11.07
C LEU A 164 13.47 19.81 -11.51
N ARG A 165 14.02 19.43 -12.66
CA ARG A 165 15.26 20.03 -13.18
C ARG A 165 15.01 21.33 -13.94
N GLY A 166 13.75 21.62 -14.30
CA GLY A 166 13.36 22.77 -15.12
C GLY A 166 13.44 24.17 -14.46
N GLU A 167 13.65 24.29 -13.14
CA GLU A 167 13.82 25.60 -12.48
C GLU A 167 15.26 25.80 -11.97
N GLY A 168 16.10 26.34 -12.85
CA GLY A 168 17.29 27.14 -12.52
C GLY A 168 18.60 26.40 -12.23
N ASP A 169 19.49 26.40 -13.22
CA ASP A 169 20.90 26.80 -13.09
C ASP A 169 21.28 27.68 -14.30
#